data_AF-A0A531MG97-F1
#
_entry.id   AF-A0A531MG97-F1
#
_cell.length_a   1.000
_cell.length_b   1.000
_cell.length_c   1.000
_cell.angle_alpha   90.00
_cell.angle_beta   90.00
_cell.angle_gamma   90.00
#
_symmetry.space_group_name_H-M   'P 1'
#
loop_
_entity.id
_entity.type
_entity.pdbx_description
1 polymer ?
#
loop_
_entity_poly.entity_id
_entity_poly.type
_entity_poly.pdbx_seq_one_letter_code
_entity_poly.pdbx_strand_id
1 'polypeptide(L)'
;VVDKLKLDQNEAFMNPPQSALAQGVGMIRGLIQYVRPSPVMPGVGDISKLDPAARDALIAASGRDYAILKLQNEIQADRVGRSYVIALGYQATDPALAKAITKAYADAYLADQLDASFDATERAAVWLQGRLTELRESSQQASLAVEKFRAEHGLSANSDGQLMSDKQLADLNAQLIVAQADTARASARYQQYKSIVDSGSDNAFKDAAISSDQPSSSVIGALKTRYLTVAKRQQDVEANFG
;
A
#
# COMPACT_ATOMS: atom_id res chain seq x y z
N VAL A 1 3.30 -17.37 14.33
CA VAL A 1 2.32 -18.37 13.82
C VAL A 1 1.85 -19.31 14.94
N VAL A 2 2.75 -19.99 15.65
CA VAL A 2 2.45 -20.86 16.81
C VAL A 2 1.57 -20.15 17.85
N ASP A 3 1.98 -18.97 18.31
CA ASP A 3 1.23 -18.21 19.32
C ASP A 3 -0.11 -17.66 18.78
N LYS A 4 -0.21 -17.41 17.47
CA LYS A 4 -1.42 -16.89 16.81
C LYS A 4 -2.48 -17.99 16.59
N LEU A 5 -2.04 -19.23 16.41
CA LEU A 5 -2.90 -20.39 16.16
C LEU A 5 -3.09 -21.28 17.39
N LYS A 6 -2.48 -20.93 18.54
CA LYS A 6 -2.52 -21.71 19.79
C LYS A 6 -2.21 -23.20 19.56
N LEU A 7 -1.17 -23.45 18.76
CA LEU A 7 -0.80 -24.83 18.37
C LEU A 7 -0.25 -25.64 19.56
N ASP A 8 0.17 -24.96 20.62
CA ASP A 8 0.51 -25.51 21.94
C ASP A 8 -0.69 -26.18 22.65
N GLN A 9 -1.92 -25.79 22.31
CA GLN A 9 -3.15 -26.27 22.95
C GLN A 9 -3.98 -27.17 22.03
N ASN A 10 -3.56 -27.38 20.78
CA ASN A 10 -4.30 -28.18 19.83
C ASN A 10 -3.86 -29.65 19.88
N GLU A 11 -4.68 -30.49 20.52
CA GLU A 11 -4.43 -31.93 20.69
C GLU A 11 -4.24 -32.68 19.37
N ALA A 12 -4.91 -32.27 18.27
CA ALA A 12 -4.75 -32.90 16.96
C ALA A 12 -3.40 -32.56 16.28
N PHE A 13 -2.80 -31.42 16.66
CA PHE A 13 -1.47 -31.02 16.18
C PHE A 13 -0.36 -31.60 17.08
N MET A 14 -0.57 -31.64 18.39
CA MET A 14 0.39 -32.21 19.35
C MET A 14 0.41 -33.74 19.31
N ASN A 15 -0.75 -34.39 19.17
CA ASN A 15 -0.92 -35.85 19.09
C ASN A 15 -1.84 -36.22 17.89
N PRO A 16 -1.33 -36.23 16.65
CA PRO A 16 -2.15 -36.62 15.51
C PRO A 16 -2.62 -38.09 15.68
N PRO A 17 -3.92 -38.40 15.47
CA PRO A 17 -4.42 -39.76 15.64
C PRO A 17 -3.73 -40.68 14.63
N GLN A 18 -3.03 -41.69 15.14
CA GLN A 18 -2.42 -42.72 14.30
C GLN A 18 -3.52 -43.55 13.65
N SER A 19 -3.60 -43.48 12.32
CA SER A 19 -4.47 -44.32 11.52
C SER A 19 -4.11 -45.80 11.71
N ALA A 20 -5.14 -46.66 11.83
CA ALA A 20 -5.03 -48.11 12.04
C ALA A 20 -4.30 -48.88 10.92
N LEU A 21 -3.84 -48.20 9.87
CA LEU A 21 -3.06 -48.77 8.76
C LEU A 21 -1.53 -48.70 8.94
N ALA A 22 -1.03 -48.28 10.11
CA ALA A 22 0.39 -48.40 10.47
C ALA A 22 0.73 -49.69 11.27
N GLN A 23 -0.25 -50.56 11.58
CA GLN A 23 -0.04 -51.79 12.36
C GLN A 23 0.52 -52.99 11.57
N GLY A 24 0.99 -52.78 10.33
CA GLY A 24 1.10 -53.85 9.35
C GLY A 24 2.48 -54.18 8.79
N VAL A 25 3.63 -53.87 9.41
CA VAL A 25 4.93 -54.49 9.04
C VAL A 25 5.88 -54.54 10.23
N GLY A 26 6.35 -55.74 10.61
CA GLY A 26 7.66 -55.91 11.24
C GLY A 26 7.71 -56.56 12.63
N MET A 27 7.35 -57.85 12.72
CA MET A 27 7.82 -58.74 13.80
C MET A 27 9.35 -58.78 13.87
N ILE A 28 9.90 -58.72 15.09
CA ILE A 28 11.20 -59.20 15.65
C ILE A 28 11.43 -58.29 16.88
N ARG A 29 11.50 -58.70 18.15
CA ARG A 29 12.12 -59.86 18.81
C ARG A 29 11.59 -59.94 20.24
N GLY A 30 11.44 -61.16 20.77
CA GLY A 30 10.97 -61.42 22.13
C GLY A 30 12.04 -61.27 23.23
N LEU A 31 11.49 -61.19 24.45
CA LEU A 31 12.04 -61.45 25.79
C LEU A 31 13.28 -60.67 26.26
N ILE A 32 13.07 -59.78 27.24
CA ILE A 32 13.60 -59.91 28.62
C ILE A 32 12.81 -58.94 29.52
N GLN A 33 12.10 -59.48 30.52
CA GLN A 33 11.77 -58.77 31.75
C GLN A 33 13.05 -58.59 32.55
N TYR A 34 13.44 -57.36 32.89
CA TYR A 34 14.19 -57.11 34.12
C TYR A 34 13.99 -55.66 34.59
N VAL A 35 13.45 -55.56 35.80
CA VAL A 35 13.40 -54.36 36.64
C VAL A 35 14.81 -53.83 36.85
N ARG A 36 15.11 -52.59 36.43
CA ARG A 36 16.22 -51.77 36.96
C ARG A 36 15.87 -50.27 36.94
N PRO A 37 16.34 -49.51 37.94
CA PRO A 37 15.94 -48.12 38.19
C PRO A 37 16.68 -47.15 37.25
N SER A 38 16.05 -46.01 36.96
CA SER A 38 16.55 -44.97 36.08
C SER A 38 17.92 -44.42 36.53
N PRO A 39 18.90 -44.25 35.62
CA PRO A 39 20.14 -43.54 35.92
C PRO A 39 19.86 -42.04 35.97
N VAL A 40 20.17 -41.44 37.12
CA VAL A 40 20.21 -39.99 37.32
C VAL A 40 21.28 -39.41 36.40
N MET A 41 20.88 -38.54 35.45
CA MET A 41 21.83 -37.68 34.75
C MET A 41 22.39 -36.64 35.75
N PRO A 42 23.72 -36.49 35.88
CA PRO A 42 24.29 -35.46 36.75
C PRO A 42 24.18 -34.11 36.04
N GLY A 43 23.40 -33.18 36.64
CA GLY A 43 23.29 -31.79 36.19
C GLY A 43 21.86 -31.27 35.99
N VAL A 44 20.86 -32.16 35.97
CA VAL A 44 19.45 -31.74 36.02
C VAL A 44 19.02 -31.84 37.47
N GLY A 45 18.91 -30.70 38.15
CA GLY A 45 18.35 -30.64 39.49
C GLY A 45 17.00 -31.34 39.51
N ASP A 46 16.74 -32.08 40.60
CA ASP A 46 15.52 -32.83 40.85
C ASP A 46 14.27 -32.00 40.47
N ILE A 47 13.69 -32.29 39.30
CA ILE A 47 12.52 -31.58 38.77
C ILE A 47 11.31 -31.68 39.70
N SER A 48 11.35 -32.59 40.67
CA SER A 48 10.35 -32.72 41.72
C SER A 48 10.43 -31.65 42.83
N LYS A 49 11.37 -30.69 42.74
CA LYS A 49 11.52 -29.55 43.69
C LYS A 49 11.31 -28.14 43.12
N LEU A 50 10.94 -27.98 41.85
CA LEU A 50 10.57 -26.66 41.31
C LEU A 50 9.20 -26.20 41.82
N ASP A 51 8.98 -24.89 41.98
CA ASP A 51 7.65 -24.32 42.25
C ASP A 51 6.66 -24.78 41.15
N PRO A 52 5.39 -25.16 41.45
CA PRO A 52 4.46 -25.68 40.44
C PRO A 52 4.31 -24.75 39.23
N ALA A 53 4.28 -23.43 39.45
CA ALA A 53 4.23 -22.42 38.39
C ALA A 53 5.49 -22.42 37.50
N ALA A 54 6.68 -22.67 38.07
CA ALA A 54 7.91 -22.74 37.31
C ALA A 54 7.99 -24.03 36.48
N ARG A 55 7.41 -25.15 36.97
CA ARG A 55 7.31 -26.39 36.19
C ARG A 55 6.35 -26.26 35.03
N ASP A 56 5.18 -25.68 35.26
CA ASP A 56 4.17 -25.47 34.23
C ASP A 56 4.70 -24.53 33.12
N ALA A 57 5.44 -23.48 33.50
CA ALA A 57 6.12 -22.61 32.54
C ALA A 57 7.21 -23.34 31.73
N LEU A 58 7.97 -24.24 32.36
CA LEU A 58 9.02 -25.02 31.70
C LEU A 58 8.43 -26.09 30.75
N ILE A 59 7.32 -26.72 31.14
CA ILE A 59 6.56 -27.66 30.31
C ILE A 59 5.89 -26.94 29.14
N ALA A 60 5.31 -25.75 29.37
CA ALA A 60 4.75 -24.92 28.30
C ALA A 60 5.84 -24.42 27.32
N ALA A 61 7.00 -24.01 27.82
CA ALA A 61 8.14 -23.60 27.00
C ALA A 61 8.67 -24.76 26.14
N SER A 62 8.87 -25.94 26.72
CA SER A 62 9.31 -27.13 25.99
C SER A 62 8.27 -27.64 24.98
N GLY A 63 6.97 -27.55 25.29
CA GLY A 63 5.89 -27.85 24.34
C GLY A 63 5.86 -26.88 23.16
N ARG A 64 6.11 -25.59 23.42
CA ARG A 64 6.23 -24.56 22.38
C ARG A 64 7.43 -24.81 21.47
N ASP A 65 8.60 -25.11 22.04
CA ASP A 65 9.80 -25.37 21.27
C ASP A 65 9.64 -26.63 20.40
N TYR A 66 8.99 -27.66 20.91
CA TYR A 66 8.63 -28.85 20.13
C TYR A 66 7.67 -28.51 18.98
N ALA A 67 6.64 -27.69 19.22
CA ALA A 67 5.70 -27.24 18.19
C ALA A 67 6.39 -26.43 17.09
N ILE A 68 7.35 -25.57 17.45
CA ILE A 68 8.15 -24.80 16.49
C ILE A 68 8.99 -25.73 15.61
N LEU A 69 9.74 -26.66 16.22
CA LEU A 69 10.58 -27.61 15.51
C LEU A 69 9.75 -28.51 14.57
N LYS A 70 8.58 -28.95 15.03
CA LYS A 70 7.66 -29.75 14.23
C LYS A 70 7.17 -28.98 13.00
N LEU A 71 6.72 -27.73 13.17
CA LEU A 71 6.29 -26.89 12.04
C LEU A 71 7.41 -26.61 11.06
N GLN A 72 8.62 -26.33 11.56
CA GLN A 72 9.78 -26.06 10.70
C GLN A 72 10.13 -27.27 9.83
N ASN A 73 9.99 -28.48 10.36
CA ASN A 73 10.28 -29.71 9.62
C ASN A 73 9.16 -30.14 8.67
N GLU A 74 7.90 -29.82 8.98
CA GLU A 74 6.73 -30.29 8.23
C GLU A 74 6.21 -29.29 7.18
N ILE A 75 6.64 -28.02 7.23
CA ILE A 75 6.26 -27.02 6.23
C ILE A 75 7.12 -27.15 4.97
N GLN A 76 6.47 -27.21 3.81
CA GLN A 76 7.13 -27.19 2.50
C GLN A 76 6.92 -25.84 1.85
N ALA A 77 8.00 -25.22 1.40
CA ALA A 77 8.00 -23.93 0.75
C ALA A 77 8.91 -23.98 -0.48
N ASP A 78 8.32 -24.02 -1.66
CA ASP A 78 9.04 -24.16 -2.92
C ASP A 78 8.64 -23.06 -3.90
N ARG A 79 9.62 -22.54 -4.65
CA ARG A 79 9.34 -21.61 -5.74
C ARG A 79 8.83 -22.38 -6.96
N VAL A 80 7.71 -21.93 -7.52
CA VAL A 80 7.12 -22.57 -8.70
C VAL A 80 7.91 -22.17 -9.96
N GLY A 81 8.80 -23.06 -10.39
CA GLY A 81 9.61 -22.91 -11.61
C GLY A 81 10.52 -21.69 -11.56
N ARG A 82 10.44 -20.82 -12.57
CA ARG A 82 11.20 -19.56 -12.66
C ARG A 82 10.36 -18.32 -12.28
N SER A 83 9.17 -18.51 -11.73
CA SER A 83 8.26 -17.42 -11.38
C SER A 83 8.52 -16.86 -9.97
N TYR A 84 7.87 -15.75 -9.62
CA TYR A 84 7.85 -15.19 -8.26
C TYR A 84 6.77 -15.81 -7.35
N VAL A 85 6.18 -16.92 -7.75
CA VAL A 85 5.17 -17.63 -6.95
C VAL A 85 5.86 -18.62 -6.01
N ILE A 86 5.55 -18.51 -4.73
CA ILE A 86 5.96 -19.47 -3.70
C ILE A 86 4.75 -20.35 -3.39
N ALA A 87 4.91 -21.66 -3.58
CA ALA A 87 3.95 -22.65 -3.15
C ALA A 87 4.25 -23.02 -1.69
N LEU A 88 3.26 -22.88 -0.82
CA LEU A 88 3.32 -23.28 0.59
C LEU A 88 2.41 -24.49 0.80
N GLY A 89 2.97 -25.55 1.34
CA GLY A 89 2.28 -26.79 1.68
C GLY A 89 2.49 -27.16 3.14
N TYR A 90 1.43 -27.64 3.79
CA TYR A 90 1.52 -28.23 5.12
C TYR A 90 0.61 -29.45 5.19
N GLN A 91 1.11 -30.56 5.71
CA GLN A 91 0.37 -31.80 5.82
C GLN A 91 -0.14 -31.98 7.26
N ALA A 92 -1.46 -32.08 7.41
CA ALA A 92 -2.09 -32.33 8.69
C ALA A 92 -3.21 -33.35 8.55
N THR A 93 -3.52 -34.05 9.64
CA THR A 93 -4.66 -34.97 9.70
C THR A 93 -6.01 -34.22 9.62
N ASP A 94 -6.06 -32.98 10.11
CA ASP A 94 -7.21 -32.10 9.99
C ASP A 94 -7.03 -31.10 8.84
N PRO A 95 -7.91 -31.09 7.82
CA PRO A 95 -7.83 -30.12 6.73
C PRO A 95 -8.01 -28.67 7.17
N ALA A 96 -8.76 -28.41 8.26
CA ALA A 96 -8.94 -27.05 8.77
C ALA A 96 -7.63 -26.51 9.38
N LEU A 97 -6.93 -27.35 10.15
CA LEU A 97 -5.61 -27.04 10.69
C LEU A 97 -4.59 -26.76 9.58
N ALA A 98 -4.56 -27.60 8.54
CA ALA A 98 -3.61 -27.43 7.43
C ALA A 98 -3.77 -26.08 6.73
N LYS A 99 -5.03 -25.70 6.45
CA LYS A 99 -5.38 -24.38 5.89
C LYS A 99 -4.99 -23.23 6.82
N ALA A 100 -5.25 -23.37 8.11
CA ALA A 100 -4.97 -22.33 9.09
C ALA A 100 -3.46 -22.04 9.19
N ILE A 101 -2.63 -23.10 9.22
CA ILE A 101 -1.17 -22.99 9.29
C ILE A 101 -0.61 -22.35 8.03
N THR A 102 -0.95 -22.85 6.83
CA THR A 102 -0.47 -22.28 5.57
C THR A 102 -0.90 -20.82 5.40
N LYS A 103 -2.16 -20.49 5.74
CA LYS A 103 -2.62 -19.09 5.72
C LYS A 103 -1.84 -18.21 6.67
N ALA A 104 -1.58 -18.67 7.90
CA ALA A 104 -0.85 -17.88 8.87
C ALA A 104 0.61 -17.62 8.46
N TYR A 105 1.26 -18.57 7.80
CA TYR A 105 2.60 -18.36 7.22
C TYR A 105 2.57 -17.39 6.05
N ALA A 106 1.58 -17.49 5.16
CA ALA A 106 1.42 -16.54 4.05
C ALA A 106 1.19 -15.09 4.55
N ASP A 107 0.29 -14.92 5.53
CA ASP A 107 0.01 -13.61 6.13
C ASP A 107 1.25 -13.04 6.85
N ALA A 108 2.03 -13.89 7.53
CA ALA A 108 3.27 -13.48 8.22
C ALA A 108 4.37 -13.07 7.23
N TYR A 109 4.55 -13.84 6.16
CA TYR A 109 5.53 -13.50 5.11
C TYR A 109 5.18 -12.18 4.42
N LEU A 110 3.89 -11.94 4.14
CA LEU A 110 3.44 -10.68 3.56
C LEU A 110 3.71 -9.51 4.50
N ALA A 111 3.41 -9.66 5.80
CA ALA A 111 3.67 -8.62 6.79
C ALA A 111 5.17 -8.30 6.90
N ASP A 112 6.03 -9.31 6.97
CA ASP A 112 7.48 -9.15 7.03
C ASP A 112 8.03 -8.44 5.79
N GLN A 113 7.52 -8.81 4.60
CA GLN A 113 7.90 -8.16 3.35
C GLN A 113 7.45 -6.70 3.28
N LEU A 114 6.27 -6.38 3.84
CA LEU A 114 5.77 -5.01 3.93
C LEU A 114 6.64 -4.18 4.89
N ASP A 115 6.91 -4.68 6.09
CA ASP A 115 7.70 -3.99 7.11
C ASP A 115 9.12 -3.70 6.60
N ALA A 116 9.76 -4.68 5.95
CA ALA A 116 11.06 -4.50 5.30
C ALA A 116 11.05 -3.43 4.19
N SER A 117 9.94 -3.32 3.44
CA SER A 117 9.78 -2.29 2.41
C SER A 117 9.54 -0.90 3.00
N PHE A 118 8.85 -0.79 4.13
CA PHE A 118 8.60 0.48 4.81
C PHE A 118 9.90 1.09 5.35
N ASP A 119 10.71 0.32 6.06
CA ASP A 119 11.99 0.79 6.61
C ASP A 119 12.97 1.26 5.52
N ALA A 120 13.06 0.53 4.41
CA ALA A 120 13.87 0.94 3.26
C ALA A 120 13.38 2.28 2.65
N THR A 121 12.07 2.46 2.56
CA THR A 121 11.44 3.68 2.00
C THR A 121 11.64 4.87 2.93
N GLU A 122 11.47 4.68 4.23
CA GLU A 122 11.70 5.72 5.24
C GLU A 122 13.15 6.19 5.24
N ARG A 123 14.11 5.25 5.23
CA ARG A 123 15.54 5.59 5.13
C ARG A 123 15.87 6.35 3.85
N ALA A 124 15.29 5.96 2.72
CA ALA A 124 15.45 6.68 1.46
C ALA A 124 14.86 8.10 1.52
N ALA A 125 13.70 8.28 2.15
CA ALA A 125 13.06 9.57 2.33
C ALA A 125 13.92 10.52 3.19
N VAL A 126 14.47 10.02 4.31
CA VAL A 126 15.38 10.78 5.18
C VAL A 126 16.64 11.19 4.41
N TRP A 127 17.25 10.27 3.65
CA TRP A 127 18.43 10.58 2.83
C TRP A 127 18.13 11.63 1.76
N LEU A 128 17.01 11.51 1.05
CA LEU A 128 16.57 12.49 0.05
C LEU A 128 16.33 13.88 0.66
N GLN A 129 15.74 13.94 1.85
CA GLN A 129 15.51 15.21 2.55
C GLN A 129 16.84 15.89 2.95
N GLY A 130 17.81 15.10 3.41
CA GLY A 130 19.18 15.58 3.67
C GLY A 130 19.82 16.13 2.40
N ARG A 131 19.78 15.36 1.31
CA ARG A 131 20.35 15.75 0.01
C ARG A 131 19.69 17.01 -0.55
N LEU A 132 18.38 17.17 -0.38
CA LEU A 132 17.65 18.35 -0.82
C LEU A 132 18.06 19.60 -0.02
N THR A 133 18.35 19.44 1.26
CA THR A 133 18.84 20.53 2.12
C THR A 133 20.23 20.98 1.67
N GLU A 134 21.13 20.02 1.46
CA GLU A 134 22.48 20.28 0.93
C GLU A 134 22.42 20.98 -0.44
N LEU A 135 21.55 20.52 -1.35
CA LEU A 135 21.42 21.11 -2.67
C LEU A 135 20.86 22.54 -2.62
N ARG A 136 19.92 22.82 -1.71
CA ARG A 136 19.41 24.19 -1.49
C ARG A 136 20.51 25.11 -1.00
N GLU A 137 21.31 24.66 -0.03
CA GLU A 137 22.42 25.44 0.51
C GLU A 137 23.49 25.68 -0.57
N SER A 138 23.87 24.64 -1.32
CA SER A 138 24.80 24.76 -2.45
C SER A 138 24.29 25.73 -3.51
N SER A 139 23.01 25.67 -3.88
CA SER A 139 22.39 26.60 -4.83
C SER A 139 22.39 28.04 -4.33
N GLN A 140 22.12 28.25 -3.04
CA GLN A 140 22.15 29.58 -2.42
C GLN A 140 23.57 30.14 -2.41
N GLN A 141 24.57 29.34 -2.03
CA GLN A 141 25.98 29.73 -2.05
C GLN A 141 26.46 30.05 -3.47
N ALA A 142 26.10 29.22 -4.46
CA ALA A 142 26.43 29.47 -5.86
C ALA A 142 25.78 30.76 -6.39
N SER A 143 24.51 31.01 -6.06
CA SER A 143 23.83 32.26 -6.43
C SER A 143 24.50 33.47 -5.81
N LEU A 144 24.88 33.38 -4.52
CA LEU A 144 25.56 34.45 -3.82
C LEU A 144 26.98 34.70 -4.37
N ALA A 145 27.69 33.65 -4.79
CA ALA A 145 28.98 33.76 -5.45
C ALA A 145 28.87 34.46 -6.83
N VAL A 146 27.84 34.13 -7.61
CA VAL A 146 27.56 34.80 -8.89
C VAL A 146 27.23 36.28 -8.68
N GLU A 147 26.40 36.61 -7.69
CA GLU A 147 26.07 38.00 -7.36
C GLU A 147 27.29 38.80 -6.88
N LYS A 148 28.14 38.20 -6.02
CA LYS A 148 29.41 38.81 -5.63
C LYS A 148 30.32 39.07 -6.82
N PHE A 149 30.50 38.08 -7.69
CA PHE A 149 31.30 38.21 -8.91
C PHE A 149 30.76 39.33 -9.81
N ARG A 150 29.43 39.40 -9.97
CA ARG A 150 28.78 40.49 -10.73
C ARG A 150 29.02 41.86 -10.11
N ALA A 151 28.92 41.98 -8.80
CA ALA A 151 29.15 43.24 -8.08
C ALA A 151 30.61 43.70 -8.16
N GLU A 152 31.57 42.77 -7.97
CA GLU A 152 33.01 43.04 -8.03
C GLU A 152 33.47 43.46 -9.42
N HIS A 153 32.89 42.87 -10.47
CA HIS A 153 33.25 43.17 -11.85
C HIS A 153 32.36 44.24 -12.52
N GLY A 154 31.51 44.92 -11.75
CA GLY A 154 30.64 45.99 -12.27
C GLY A 154 29.60 45.51 -13.31
N LEU A 155 29.33 44.20 -13.35
CA LEU A 155 28.33 43.56 -14.23
C LEU A 155 26.90 43.65 -13.65
N SER A 156 26.73 44.31 -12.50
CA SER A 156 25.43 44.55 -11.86
C SER A 156 24.59 45.61 -12.56
N ALA A 157 25.19 46.39 -13.46
CA ALA A 157 24.50 47.36 -14.31
C ALA A 157 24.66 46.96 -15.78
N ASN A 158 23.57 46.54 -16.42
CA ASN A 158 23.51 46.57 -17.88
C ASN A 158 23.66 48.04 -18.32
N SER A 159 24.34 48.21 -19.46
CA SER A 159 24.84 49.42 -20.10
C SER A 159 23.82 50.53 -20.44
N ASP A 160 22.57 50.43 -19.98
CA ASP A 160 21.47 51.36 -20.34
C ASP A 160 20.95 52.20 -19.17
N GLY A 161 21.53 52.10 -17.97
CA GLY A 161 21.14 52.95 -16.83
C GLY A 161 19.72 52.73 -16.30
N GLN A 162 19.01 51.71 -16.78
CA GLN A 162 17.75 51.24 -16.19
C GLN A 162 18.03 50.22 -15.10
N LEU A 163 17.46 50.45 -13.91
CA LEU A 163 17.55 49.50 -12.81
C LEU A 163 16.90 48.17 -13.25
N MET A 164 17.56 47.04 -13.00
CA MET A 164 17.00 45.69 -13.22
C MET A 164 15.61 45.54 -12.56
N SER A 165 15.39 46.26 -11.46
CA SER A 165 14.10 46.37 -10.78
C SER A 165 13.00 46.92 -11.66
N ASP A 166 13.27 47.90 -12.52
CA ASP A 166 12.24 48.55 -13.34
C ASP A 166 11.77 47.63 -14.47
N LYS A 167 12.70 46.87 -15.06
CA LYS A 167 12.37 45.83 -16.05
C LYS A 167 11.60 44.67 -15.41
N GLN A 168 12.05 44.19 -14.24
CA GLN A 168 11.34 43.14 -13.51
C GLN A 168 9.94 43.60 -13.07
N LEU A 169 9.80 44.86 -12.64
CA LEU A 169 8.52 45.44 -12.25
C LEU A 169 7.59 45.63 -13.45
N ALA A 170 8.11 46.02 -14.62
CA ALA A 170 7.36 46.05 -15.87
C ALA A 170 6.90 44.65 -16.30
N ASP A 171 7.78 43.64 -16.24
CA ASP A 171 7.45 42.25 -16.59
C ASP A 171 6.43 41.66 -15.59
N LEU A 172 6.56 41.94 -14.30
CA LEU A 172 5.59 41.55 -13.26
C LEU A 172 4.24 42.22 -13.48
N ASN A 173 4.21 43.51 -13.84
CA ASN A 173 2.97 44.22 -14.12
C ASN A 173 2.28 43.66 -15.39
N ALA A 174 3.06 43.33 -16.42
CA ALA A 174 2.54 42.65 -17.61
C ALA A 174 1.92 41.29 -17.27
N GLN A 175 2.59 40.47 -16.45
CA GLN A 175 2.05 39.19 -15.98
C GLN A 175 0.80 39.37 -15.11
N LEU A 176 0.77 40.40 -14.25
CA LEU A 176 -0.39 40.72 -13.43
C LEU A 176 -1.60 41.09 -14.29
N ILE A 177 -1.42 41.91 -15.33
CA ILE A 177 -2.49 42.28 -16.26
C ILE A 177 -3.05 41.04 -16.98
N VAL A 178 -2.18 40.12 -17.42
CA VAL A 178 -2.62 38.87 -18.05
C VAL A 178 -3.40 38.01 -17.06
N ALA A 179 -2.90 37.83 -15.84
CA ALA A 179 -3.57 37.05 -14.80
C ALA A 179 -4.92 37.66 -14.40
N GLN A 180 -5.01 38.98 -14.31
CA GLN A 180 -6.27 39.69 -14.06
C GLN A 180 -7.27 39.50 -15.21
N ALA A 181 -6.81 39.57 -16.46
CA ALA A 181 -7.64 39.31 -17.63
C ALA A 181 -8.16 37.88 -17.65
N ASP A 182 -7.32 36.89 -17.33
CA ASP A 182 -7.73 35.49 -17.26
C ASP A 182 -8.69 35.21 -16.10
N THR A 183 -8.48 35.85 -14.95
CA THR A 183 -9.40 35.79 -13.82
C THR A 183 -10.76 36.40 -14.18
N ALA A 184 -10.78 37.54 -14.87
CA ALA A 184 -12.00 38.19 -15.35
C ALA A 184 -12.74 37.33 -16.39
N ARG A 185 -12.01 36.68 -17.30
CA ARG A 185 -12.59 35.71 -18.26
C ARG A 185 -13.18 34.50 -17.55
N ALA A 186 -12.48 33.94 -16.56
CA ALA A 186 -12.95 32.79 -15.80
C ALA A 186 -14.19 33.14 -14.95
N SER A 187 -14.22 34.32 -14.33
CA SER A 187 -15.37 34.77 -13.53
C SER A 187 -16.59 35.05 -14.41
N ALA A 188 -16.42 35.67 -15.58
CA ALA A 188 -17.49 35.86 -16.56
C ALA A 188 -18.07 34.51 -17.02
N ARG A 189 -17.21 33.53 -17.32
CA ARG A 189 -17.64 32.15 -17.66
C ARG A 189 -18.42 31.50 -16.51
N TYR A 190 -17.92 31.61 -15.28
CA TYR A 190 -18.62 31.07 -14.12
C TYR A 190 -19.99 31.71 -13.91
N GLN A 191 -20.10 33.03 -14.04
CA GLN A 191 -21.37 33.75 -13.93
C GLN A 191 -22.35 33.32 -15.02
N GLN A 192 -21.87 33.11 -16.24
CA GLN A 192 -22.67 32.59 -17.34
C GLN A 192 -23.18 31.16 -17.06
N TYR A 193 -22.32 30.26 -16.59
CA TYR A 193 -22.75 28.91 -16.22
C TYR A 193 -23.72 28.93 -15.05
N LYS A 194 -23.48 29.81 -14.07
CA LYS A 194 -24.37 29.99 -12.92
C LYS A 194 -25.75 30.49 -13.35
N SER A 195 -25.84 31.47 -14.26
CA SER A 195 -27.13 31.94 -14.77
C SER A 195 -27.86 30.87 -15.59
N ILE A 196 -27.13 30.05 -16.34
CA ILE A 196 -27.68 28.88 -17.04
C ILE A 196 -28.26 27.87 -16.04
N VAL A 197 -27.55 27.55 -14.95
CA VAL A 197 -28.05 26.64 -13.91
C VAL A 197 -29.26 27.23 -13.16
N ASP A 198 -29.18 28.51 -12.78
CA ASP A 198 -30.23 29.20 -12.01
C ASP A 198 -31.51 29.45 -12.84
N SER A 199 -31.43 29.52 -14.18
CA SER A 199 -32.57 29.71 -15.09
C SER A 199 -33.43 28.45 -15.35
N GLY A 200 -33.03 27.29 -14.82
CA GLY A 200 -33.76 26.03 -14.91
C GLY A 200 -33.58 25.29 -16.24
N SER A 201 -33.88 23.98 -16.24
CA SER A 201 -33.60 23.03 -17.34
C SER A 201 -34.10 23.47 -18.72
N ASP A 202 -35.22 24.21 -18.78
CA ASP A 202 -35.85 24.61 -20.05
C ASP A 202 -35.20 25.85 -20.70
N ASN A 203 -34.58 26.72 -19.88
CA ASN A 203 -33.92 27.95 -20.35
C ASN A 203 -32.40 27.78 -20.48
N ALA A 204 -31.81 26.92 -19.63
CA ALA A 204 -30.40 26.54 -19.69
C ALA A 204 -29.98 26.07 -21.10
N PHE A 205 -30.86 25.34 -21.79
CA PHE A 205 -30.64 24.82 -23.13
C PHE A 205 -30.74 25.89 -24.24
N LYS A 206 -31.61 26.90 -24.05
CA LYS A 206 -31.80 27.99 -25.02
C LYS A 206 -30.66 29.01 -24.95
N ASP A 207 -30.19 29.32 -23.75
CA ASP A 207 -29.09 30.29 -23.53
C ASP A 207 -27.70 29.68 -23.79
N ALA A 208 -27.49 28.39 -23.48
CA ALA A 208 -26.23 27.69 -23.79
C ALA A 208 -25.95 27.57 -25.30
N ALA A 209 -26.93 27.87 -26.16
CA ALA A 209 -26.78 27.83 -27.61
C ALA A 209 -26.17 29.11 -28.23
N ILE A 210 -25.97 30.20 -27.47
CA ILE A 210 -25.61 31.51 -28.04
C ILE A 210 -24.12 31.89 -27.88
N SER A 211 -23.31 31.18 -27.08
CA SER A 211 -21.85 31.44 -27.08
C SER A 211 -21.14 30.73 -28.23
N SER A 212 -21.23 31.34 -29.41
CA SER A 212 -20.59 30.94 -30.67
C SER A 212 -19.06 31.10 -30.71
N ASP A 213 -18.40 31.37 -29.57
CA ASP A 213 -16.98 31.74 -29.49
C ASP A 213 -16.07 30.69 -28.83
N GLN A 214 -16.54 29.44 -28.69
CA GLN A 214 -15.72 28.33 -28.22
C GLN A 214 -15.91 27.06 -29.06
N PRO A 215 -14.84 26.29 -29.31
CA PRO A 215 -14.91 25.05 -30.08
C PRO A 215 -15.85 24.09 -29.36
N SER A 216 -16.89 23.66 -30.08
CA SER A 216 -17.92 22.75 -29.60
C SER A 216 -17.26 21.54 -28.93
N SER A 217 -17.33 21.44 -27.60
CA SER A 217 -17.00 20.19 -26.94
C SER A 217 -17.92 19.12 -27.55
N SER A 218 -17.33 18.09 -28.13
CA SER A 218 -18.04 17.03 -28.86
C SER A 218 -19.13 16.38 -28.01
N VAL A 219 -18.96 16.43 -26.68
CA VAL A 219 -19.91 15.94 -25.68
C VAL A 219 -21.20 16.78 -25.65
N ILE A 220 -21.11 18.12 -25.71
CA ILE A 220 -22.30 18.99 -25.75
C ILE A 220 -23.05 18.82 -27.07
N GLY A 221 -22.33 18.70 -28.19
CA GLY A 221 -22.91 18.39 -29.50
C GLY A 221 -23.63 17.04 -29.52
N ALA A 222 -23.03 16.01 -28.90
CA ALA A 222 -23.64 14.69 -28.76
C ALA A 222 -24.88 14.71 -27.86
N LEU A 223 -24.83 15.43 -26.73
CA LEU A 223 -25.99 15.61 -25.85
C LEU A 223 -27.14 16.33 -26.56
N LYS A 224 -26.83 17.39 -27.33
CA LYS A 224 -27.82 18.12 -28.15
C LYS A 224 -28.48 17.21 -29.16
N THR A 225 -27.70 16.41 -29.88
CA THR A 225 -28.23 15.45 -30.87
C THR A 225 -29.13 14.42 -30.21
N ARG A 226 -28.73 13.88 -29.05
CA ARG A 226 -29.51 12.91 -28.29
C ARG A 226 -30.81 13.52 -27.74
N TYR A 227 -30.76 14.75 -27.23
CA TYR A 227 -31.93 15.47 -26.76
C TYR A 227 -32.91 15.76 -27.90
N LEU A 228 -32.45 16.31 -29.02
CA LEU A 228 -33.31 16.58 -30.18
C LEU A 228 -33.96 15.29 -30.71
N THR A 229 -33.26 14.17 -30.65
CA THR A 229 -33.81 12.86 -31.03
C THR A 229 -34.90 12.40 -30.05
N VAL A 230 -34.69 12.58 -28.74
CA VAL A 230 -35.68 12.23 -27.70
C VAL A 230 -36.89 13.16 -27.76
N ALA A 231 -36.69 14.47 -27.92
CA ALA A 231 -37.76 15.45 -28.05
C ALA A 231 -38.60 15.19 -29.30
N LYS A 232 -37.96 14.89 -30.44
CA LYS A 232 -38.67 14.51 -31.67
C LYS A 232 -39.45 13.21 -31.48
N ARG A 233 -38.86 12.21 -30.82
CA ARG A 233 -39.54 10.96 -30.51
C ARG A 233 -40.71 11.15 -29.55
N GLN A 234 -40.59 12.02 -28.56
CA GLN A 234 -41.69 12.39 -27.68
C GLN A 234 -42.81 13.03 -28.50
N GLN A 235 -42.48 14.01 -29.33
CA GLN A 235 -43.44 14.69 -30.19
C GLN A 235 -44.13 13.73 -31.18
N ASP A 236 -43.39 12.76 -31.73
CA ASP A 236 -43.94 11.71 -32.60
C ASP A 236 -44.83 10.73 -31.80
N VAL A 237 -44.49 10.42 -30.55
CA VAL A 237 -45.32 9.56 -29.68
C VAL A 237 -46.60 10.29 -29.28
N GLU A 238 -46.50 11.57 -28.89
CA GLU A 238 -47.63 12.42 -28.52
C GLU A 238 -48.56 12.65 -29.72
N ALA A 239 -48.02 12.86 -30.93
CA ALA A 239 -48.80 12.96 -32.15
C ALA A 239 -49.52 11.67 -32.55
N ASN A 240 -48.96 10.50 -32.21
CA ASN A 240 -49.53 9.20 -32.55
C ASN A 240 -50.46 8.63 -31.47
N PHE A 241 -50.30 9.04 -30.21
CA PHE A 241 -51.02 8.44 -29.08
C PHE A 241 -51.86 9.43 -28.25
N GLY A 242 -51.77 10.73 -28.52
CA GLY A 242 -52.53 11.77 -27.82
C GLY A 242 -51.93 12.14 -26.48
#